data_AF-A0A382ZW82-F1
#
_entry.id   AF-A0A382ZW82-F1
#
_cell.length_a   1.000
_cell.length_b   1.000
_cell.length_c   1.000
_cell.angle_alpha   90.00
_cell.angle_beta   90.00
_cell.angle_gamma   90.00
#
_symmetry.space_group_name_H-M   'P 1'
#
loop_
_entity.id
_entity.type
_entity.pdbx_description
1 polymer ?
#
loop_
_entity_poly.entity_id
_entity_poly.type
_entity_poly.pdbx_seq_one_letter_code
_entity_poly.pdbx_strand_id
1 'polypeptide(L)'
;LYFKKEGVGPKETKNLNTIENHIKENGDSKKKLILKMDVEGAEWDTLSSIPNSVLGLFEQIVVEIHNLHSFKPDYKGINLSKSKLDYKTQVIKKINASFYLYHVHGNNYEPLFYIKSFKVPNVMELTFVNKKYFKSVECSKNIFPTKFDKPNNPTRADIKLHFWPFYSGIIQHIIYIMNRNGWEGGWRELVKLIYKCFETKWKAMLIKMKLRRPTSYS
;
A
#
# COMPACT_ATOMS: atom_id res chain seq x y z
N LEU A 1 -20.46 -12.81 -18.10
CA LEU A 1 -19.54 -12.94 -16.95
C LEU A 1 -18.67 -14.16 -17.21
N TYR A 2 -17.35 -14.01 -17.28
CA TYR A 2 -16.43 -15.12 -17.44
C TYR A 2 -15.87 -15.51 -16.08
N PHE A 3 -16.03 -16.78 -15.68
CA PHE A 3 -15.41 -17.33 -14.49
C PHE A 3 -14.46 -18.45 -14.91
N LYS A 4 -13.24 -18.43 -14.37
CA LYS A 4 -12.21 -19.44 -14.59
C LYS A 4 -11.77 -19.97 -13.23
N LYS A 5 -11.76 -21.30 -13.07
CA LYS A 5 -11.36 -21.97 -11.82
C LYS A 5 -9.84 -22.15 -11.79
N GLU A 6 -9.11 -21.05 -11.91
CA GLU A 6 -7.65 -20.98 -11.89
C GLU A 6 -7.20 -19.63 -11.33
N GLY A 7 -5.95 -19.53 -10.89
CA GLY A 7 -5.37 -18.28 -10.40
C GLY A 7 -4.67 -17.47 -11.49
N VAL A 8 -4.18 -16.29 -11.11
CA VAL A 8 -3.30 -15.49 -11.95
C VAL A 8 -1.84 -15.69 -11.55
N GLY A 9 -0.95 -15.67 -12.54
CA GLY A 9 0.48 -15.85 -12.29
C GLY A 9 1.34 -15.35 -13.45
N PRO A 10 2.67 -15.54 -13.34
CA PRO A 10 3.62 -15.02 -14.32
C PRO A 10 3.64 -15.78 -15.64
N LYS A 11 3.08 -16.99 -15.68
CA LYS A 11 3.00 -17.86 -16.84
C LYS A 11 1.84 -18.83 -16.70
N GLU A 12 1.40 -19.39 -17.81
CA GLU A 12 0.42 -20.46 -17.84
C GLU A 12 0.98 -21.75 -17.22
N THR A 13 0.16 -22.39 -16.39
CA THR A 13 0.41 -23.68 -15.74
C THR A 13 -0.92 -24.42 -15.62
N LYS A 14 -0.93 -25.62 -15.02
CA LYS A 14 -2.16 -26.39 -14.79
C LYS A 14 -3.25 -25.61 -14.02
N ASN A 15 -2.87 -24.72 -13.10
CA ASN A 15 -3.80 -24.03 -12.18
C ASN A 15 -3.67 -22.51 -12.22
N LEU A 16 -2.84 -21.95 -13.10
CA LEU A 16 -2.58 -20.52 -13.18
C LEU A 16 -2.53 -20.11 -14.65
N ASN A 17 -2.98 -18.90 -14.93
CA ASN A 17 -2.82 -18.30 -16.24
C ASN A 17 -2.33 -16.85 -16.12
N THR A 18 -1.90 -16.24 -17.24
CA THR A 18 -1.51 -14.84 -17.24
C THR A 18 -2.72 -13.93 -17.38
N ILE A 19 -2.61 -12.71 -16.86
CA ILE A 19 -3.65 -11.67 -17.07
C ILE A 19 -3.84 -11.38 -18.57
N GLU A 20 -2.77 -11.41 -19.36
CA GLU A 20 -2.83 -11.22 -20.81
C GLU A 20 -3.67 -12.31 -21.50
N ASN A 21 -3.44 -13.58 -21.15
CA ASN A 21 -4.21 -14.69 -21.70
C ASN A 21 -5.68 -14.57 -21.31
N HIS A 22 -6.00 -14.26 -20.05
CA HIS A 22 -7.39 -14.03 -19.64
C HIS A 22 -8.07 -12.91 -20.43
N ILE A 23 -7.39 -11.78 -20.64
CA ILE A 23 -7.94 -10.67 -21.45
C ILE A 23 -8.21 -11.13 -22.89
N LYS A 24 -7.27 -11.88 -23.48
CA LYS A 24 -7.38 -12.39 -24.85
C LYS A 24 -8.53 -13.39 -24.98
N GLU A 25 -8.57 -14.39 -24.11
CA GLU A 25 -9.57 -15.46 -24.10
C GLU A 25 -10.99 -14.94 -23.86
N ASN A 26 -11.13 -13.89 -23.05
CA ASN A 26 -12.42 -13.25 -22.79
C ASN A 26 -12.86 -12.28 -23.91
N GLY A 27 -11.98 -11.97 -24.88
CA GLY A 27 -12.24 -10.98 -25.93
C GLY A 27 -12.26 -9.54 -25.41
N ASP A 28 -11.49 -9.25 -24.37
CA ASP A 28 -11.52 -7.98 -23.63
C ASP A 28 -10.45 -6.98 -24.10
N SER A 29 -9.59 -7.35 -25.06
CA SER A 29 -8.44 -6.54 -25.50
C SER A 29 -8.77 -5.15 -26.04
N LYS A 30 -10.03 -4.89 -26.44
CA LYS A 30 -10.50 -3.58 -26.95
C LYS A 30 -11.38 -2.82 -25.95
N LYS A 31 -11.53 -3.33 -24.73
CA LYS A 31 -12.40 -2.73 -23.70
C LYS A 31 -11.59 -1.84 -22.77
N LYS A 32 -12.32 -1.00 -22.03
CA LYS A 32 -11.79 -0.28 -20.88
C LYS A 32 -11.80 -1.22 -19.68
N LEU A 33 -10.64 -1.46 -19.09
CA LEU A 33 -10.48 -2.48 -18.05
C LEU A 33 -10.17 -1.86 -16.69
N ILE A 34 -10.64 -2.50 -15.64
CA ILE A 34 -10.22 -2.28 -14.26
C ILE A 34 -9.67 -3.60 -13.75
N LEU A 35 -8.47 -3.57 -13.18
CA LEU A 35 -7.90 -4.73 -12.50
C LEU A 35 -8.20 -4.61 -11.02
N LYS A 36 -8.88 -5.60 -10.44
CA LYS A 36 -8.94 -5.81 -8.99
C LYS A 36 -8.15 -7.07 -8.65
N MET A 37 -7.19 -6.98 -7.73
CA MET A 37 -6.31 -8.08 -7.38
C MET A 37 -6.13 -8.21 -5.87
N ASP A 38 -6.35 -9.41 -5.38
CA ASP A 38 -6.10 -9.85 -4.02
C ASP A 38 -5.86 -11.37 -4.11
N VAL A 39 -4.58 -11.77 -4.01
CA VAL A 39 -4.11 -13.12 -4.34
C VAL A 39 -3.06 -13.62 -3.36
N GLU A 40 -3.13 -13.17 -2.10
CA GLU A 40 -2.41 -13.73 -0.96
C GLU A 40 -0.88 -13.83 -1.16
N GLY A 41 -0.27 -12.83 -1.78
CA GLY A 41 1.20 -12.74 -1.97
C GLY A 41 1.68 -12.98 -3.40
N ALA A 42 0.83 -13.55 -4.26
CA ALA A 42 1.15 -13.75 -5.67
C ALA A 42 1.11 -12.45 -6.49
N GLU A 43 0.76 -11.30 -5.87
CA GLU A 43 0.63 -10.01 -6.56
C GLU A 43 1.98 -9.60 -7.18
N TRP A 44 3.08 -9.80 -6.46
CA TRP A 44 4.40 -9.32 -6.89
C TRP A 44 4.86 -9.95 -8.21
N ASP A 45 4.82 -11.28 -8.29
CA ASP A 45 5.27 -12.00 -9.49
C ASP A 45 4.29 -11.81 -10.65
N THR A 46 2.99 -11.76 -10.35
CA THR A 46 1.95 -11.51 -11.35
C THR A 46 2.08 -10.10 -11.94
N LEU A 47 2.19 -9.05 -11.12
CA LEU A 47 2.34 -7.67 -11.59
C LEU A 47 3.67 -7.44 -12.30
N SER A 48 4.74 -8.09 -11.84
CA SER A 48 6.06 -8.05 -12.46
C SER A 48 6.04 -8.59 -13.89
N SER A 49 5.29 -9.67 -14.16
CA SER A 49 5.26 -10.31 -15.47
C SER A 49 4.35 -9.63 -16.49
N ILE A 50 3.37 -8.82 -16.08
CA ILE A 50 2.44 -8.18 -17.02
C ILE A 50 3.21 -7.28 -18.01
N PRO A 51 3.10 -7.47 -19.33
CA PRO A 51 3.71 -6.55 -20.29
C PRO A 51 3.19 -5.12 -20.13
N ASN A 52 4.02 -4.11 -20.40
CA ASN A 52 3.60 -2.70 -20.29
C ASN A 52 2.43 -2.36 -21.25
N SER A 53 2.39 -3.02 -22.42
CA SER A 53 1.27 -2.92 -23.36
C SER A 53 -0.05 -3.39 -22.75
N VAL A 54 -0.01 -4.48 -21.98
CA VAL A 54 -1.17 -5.05 -21.28
C VAL A 54 -1.54 -4.20 -20.07
N LEU A 55 -0.57 -3.75 -19.27
CA LEU A 55 -0.80 -2.78 -18.19
C LEU A 55 -1.52 -1.52 -18.70
N GLY A 56 -1.12 -1.04 -19.87
CA GLY A 56 -1.72 0.14 -20.51
C GLY A 56 -3.21 0.01 -20.88
N LEU A 57 -3.76 -1.20 -20.90
CA LEU A 57 -5.19 -1.45 -21.14
C LEU A 57 -6.06 -1.07 -19.95
N PHE A 58 -5.51 -1.09 -18.73
CA PHE A 58 -6.25 -0.78 -17.52
C PHE A 58 -6.39 0.74 -17.31
N GLU A 59 -7.60 1.18 -16.97
CA GLU A 59 -7.87 2.54 -16.52
C GLU A 59 -7.48 2.70 -15.05
N GLN A 60 -7.73 1.66 -14.26
CA GLN A 60 -7.44 1.61 -12.83
C GLN A 60 -6.94 0.23 -12.42
N ILE A 61 -6.08 0.20 -11.40
CA ILE A 61 -5.62 -1.02 -10.73
C ILE A 61 -5.91 -0.85 -9.24
N VAL A 62 -6.74 -1.71 -8.68
CA VAL A 62 -7.03 -1.81 -7.25
C VAL A 62 -6.40 -3.10 -6.75
N VAL A 63 -5.42 -3.00 -5.87
CA VAL A 63 -4.66 -4.17 -5.40
C VAL A 63 -4.47 -4.14 -3.90
N GLU A 64 -4.73 -5.27 -3.24
CA GLU A 64 -4.23 -5.53 -1.89
C GLU A 64 -2.89 -6.24 -1.99
N ILE A 65 -1.80 -5.52 -1.69
CA ILE A 65 -0.45 -6.07 -1.76
C ILE A 65 -0.07 -6.75 -0.45
N HIS A 66 0.19 -8.05 -0.53
CA HIS A 66 0.56 -8.86 0.62
C HIS A 66 2.06 -8.91 0.85
N ASN A 67 2.46 -9.22 2.09
CA ASN A 67 3.83 -9.52 2.47
C ASN A 67 4.85 -8.42 2.14
N LEU A 68 4.51 -7.12 2.21
CA LEU A 68 5.42 -6.02 1.81
C LEU A 68 6.84 -6.22 2.36
N HIS A 69 6.95 -6.73 3.59
CA HIS A 69 8.19 -6.87 4.31
C HIS A 69 8.49 -8.25 4.92
N SER A 70 7.50 -9.11 5.17
CA SER A 70 7.76 -10.49 5.61
C SER A 70 6.61 -11.42 5.24
N PHE A 71 6.93 -12.69 4.95
CA PHE A 71 5.95 -13.78 4.75
C PHE A 71 5.42 -14.35 6.07
N LYS A 72 6.22 -14.23 7.14
CA LYS A 72 5.88 -14.62 8.51
C LYS A 72 6.58 -13.64 9.44
N PRO A 73 5.92 -12.54 9.82
CA PRO A 73 6.47 -11.62 10.81
C PRO A 73 6.52 -12.33 12.17
N ASP A 74 7.66 -12.98 12.46
CA ASP A 74 7.93 -13.56 13.76
C ASP A 74 8.69 -12.57 14.67
N TYR A 75 9.07 -13.04 15.85
CA TYR A 75 9.77 -12.25 16.85
C TYR A 75 11.20 -11.84 16.43
N LYS A 76 11.77 -12.40 15.35
CA LYS A 76 13.13 -12.11 14.87
C LYS A 76 13.21 -10.92 13.91
N GLY A 77 12.09 -10.44 13.39
CA GLY A 77 12.01 -9.21 12.61
C GLY A 77 12.10 -9.37 11.09
N ILE A 78 12.87 -8.49 10.44
CA ILE A 78 12.97 -8.40 8.97
C ILE A 78 13.52 -9.72 8.40
N ASN A 79 12.67 -10.52 7.77
CA ASN A 79 13.06 -11.78 7.13
C ASN A 79 13.16 -11.67 5.60
N LEU A 80 13.02 -10.47 5.03
CA LEU A 80 13.28 -10.24 3.61
C LEU A 80 14.72 -9.76 3.38
N SER A 81 15.41 -10.45 2.47
CA SER A 81 16.69 -10.00 1.95
C SER A 81 16.54 -8.66 1.22
N LYS A 82 17.62 -7.87 1.19
CA LYS A 82 17.69 -6.63 0.39
C LYS A 82 17.24 -6.86 -1.05
N SER A 83 17.65 -7.97 -1.67
CA SER A 83 17.25 -8.34 -3.03
C SER A 83 15.73 -8.48 -3.21
N LYS A 84 14.99 -9.00 -2.22
CA LYS A 84 13.53 -9.11 -2.28
C LYS A 84 12.85 -7.75 -2.15
N LEU A 85 13.38 -6.86 -1.31
CA LEU A 85 12.88 -5.48 -1.20
C LEU A 85 13.15 -4.69 -2.48
N ASP A 86 14.34 -4.85 -3.06
CA ASP A 86 14.71 -4.23 -4.33
C ASP A 86 13.78 -4.72 -5.45
N TYR A 87 13.51 -6.04 -5.52
CA TYR A 87 12.55 -6.61 -6.47
C TYR A 87 11.16 -5.97 -6.35
N LYS A 88 10.58 -5.93 -5.15
CA LYS A 88 9.27 -5.30 -4.91
C LYS A 88 9.26 -3.83 -5.29
N THR A 89 10.34 -3.12 -4.99
CA THR A 89 10.52 -1.72 -5.41
C THR A 89 10.47 -1.58 -6.93
N GLN A 90 11.09 -2.51 -7.68
CA GLN A 90 11.02 -2.49 -9.14
C GLN A 90 9.61 -2.75 -9.67
N VAL A 91 8.83 -3.65 -9.03
CA VAL A 91 7.43 -3.88 -9.40
C VAL A 91 6.59 -2.60 -9.22
N ILE A 92 6.72 -1.92 -8.08
CA ILE A 92 6.01 -0.64 -7.86
C ILE A 92 6.48 0.43 -8.84
N LYS A 93 7.78 0.52 -9.13
CA LYS A 93 8.31 1.47 -10.14
C LYS A 93 7.75 1.21 -11.54
N LYS A 94 7.61 -0.06 -11.93
CA LYS A 94 7.00 -0.46 -13.20
C LYS A 94 5.56 0.03 -13.30
N ILE A 95 4.75 -0.18 -12.26
CA ILE A 95 3.36 0.32 -12.20
C ILE A 95 3.35 1.85 -12.24
N ASN A 96 4.16 2.49 -11.39
CA ASN A 96 4.28 3.95 -11.31
C ASN A 96 4.79 4.60 -12.59
N ALA A 97 5.37 3.87 -13.54
CA ALA A 97 5.74 4.42 -14.84
C ALA A 97 4.48 4.90 -15.60
N SER A 98 3.41 4.10 -15.59
CA SER A 98 2.17 4.36 -16.35
C SER A 98 0.97 4.75 -15.48
N PHE A 99 1.08 4.65 -14.16
CA PHE A 99 -0.01 4.93 -13.22
C PHE A 99 0.42 5.92 -12.12
N TYR A 100 -0.54 6.69 -11.62
CA TYR A 100 -0.43 7.42 -10.37
C TYR A 100 -1.05 6.59 -9.24
N LEU A 101 -0.39 6.53 -8.08
CA LEU A 101 -1.04 6.08 -6.86
C LEU A 101 -2.06 7.14 -6.43
N TYR A 102 -3.34 6.82 -6.53
CA TYR A 102 -4.44 7.71 -6.24
C TYR A 102 -4.89 7.63 -4.77
N HIS A 103 -5.00 6.41 -4.25
CA HIS A 103 -5.47 6.16 -2.89
C HIS A 103 -4.67 5.04 -2.23
N VAL A 104 -4.50 5.13 -0.92
CA VAL A 104 -3.72 4.18 -0.12
C VAL A 104 -4.40 3.96 1.23
N HIS A 105 -4.47 2.71 1.66
CA HIS A 105 -4.93 2.33 2.98
C HIS A 105 -4.06 1.21 3.56
N GLY A 106 -3.79 1.28 4.86
CA GLY A 106 -2.97 0.28 5.55
C GLY A 106 -3.87 -0.77 6.18
N ASN A 107 -3.73 -2.03 5.76
CA ASN A 107 -4.53 -3.11 6.32
C ASN A 107 -4.03 -3.45 7.74
N ASN A 108 -4.94 -3.36 8.72
CA ASN A 108 -4.64 -3.51 10.16
C ASN A 108 -4.78 -4.94 10.71
N TYR A 109 -4.98 -5.91 9.83
CA TYR A 109 -5.02 -7.33 10.17
C TYR A 109 -3.61 -7.87 10.43
N GLU A 110 -2.65 -7.50 9.59
CA GLU A 110 -1.26 -7.94 9.65
C GLU A 110 -0.35 -6.99 10.48
N PRO A 111 0.82 -7.47 10.96
CA PRO A 111 1.75 -6.63 11.69
C PRO A 111 2.28 -5.43 10.90
N LEU A 112 2.58 -4.40 11.67
CA LEU A 112 3.42 -3.28 11.29
C LEU A 112 4.88 -3.60 11.58
N PHE A 113 5.79 -3.12 10.75
CA PHE A 113 7.23 -3.27 10.91
C PHE A 113 7.95 -1.95 10.71
N TYR A 114 9.18 -1.87 11.21
CA TYR A 114 9.99 -0.67 11.08
C TYR A 114 10.97 -0.77 9.91
N ILE A 115 10.82 0.12 8.91
CA ILE A 115 11.88 0.42 7.93
C ILE A 115 12.53 1.73 8.35
N LYS A 116 13.79 1.69 8.79
CA LYS A 116 14.49 2.86 9.35
C LYS A 116 13.67 3.48 10.49
N SER A 117 13.12 4.68 10.28
CA SER A 117 12.29 5.41 11.25
C SER A 117 10.79 5.34 10.97
N PHE A 118 10.37 4.60 9.93
CA PHE A 118 8.99 4.52 9.49
C PHE A 118 8.35 3.21 9.93
N LYS A 119 7.12 3.31 10.45
CA LYS A 119 6.29 2.16 10.81
C LYS A 119 5.35 1.88 9.63
N VAL A 120 5.58 0.77 8.94
CA VAL A 120 4.95 0.44 7.66
C VAL A 120 4.09 -0.83 7.82
N PRO A 121 2.88 -0.89 7.24
CA PRO A 121 2.04 -2.08 7.24
C PRO A 121 2.54 -3.18 6.29
N ASN A 122 2.40 -4.45 6.70
CA ASN A 122 2.79 -5.60 5.86
C ASN A 122 1.80 -5.88 4.74
N VAL A 123 0.57 -5.38 4.85
CA VAL A 123 -0.47 -5.44 3.82
C VAL A 123 -1.00 -4.03 3.56
N MET A 124 -1.16 -3.67 2.30
CA MET A 124 -1.68 -2.37 1.90
C MET A 124 -2.68 -2.50 0.77
N GLU A 125 -3.75 -1.73 0.85
CA GLU A 125 -4.71 -1.55 -0.23
C GLU A 125 -4.31 -0.33 -1.04
N LEU A 126 -4.01 -0.52 -2.32
CA LEU A 126 -3.52 0.50 -3.23
C LEU A 126 -4.47 0.66 -4.41
N THR A 127 -4.86 1.89 -4.70
CA THR A 127 -5.60 2.23 -5.92
C THR A 127 -4.74 3.10 -6.81
N PHE A 128 -4.52 2.63 -8.03
CA PHE A 128 -3.76 3.29 -9.07
C PHE A 128 -4.68 3.73 -10.20
N VAL A 129 -4.40 4.89 -10.80
CA VAL A 129 -5.11 5.44 -11.97
C VAL A 129 -4.13 5.66 -13.11
N ASN A 130 -4.51 5.31 -14.34
CA ASN A 130 -3.61 5.37 -15.49
C ASN A 130 -3.34 6.83 -15.88
N LYS A 131 -2.07 7.20 -15.98
CA LYS A 131 -1.63 8.59 -16.24
C LYS A 131 -2.16 9.15 -17.54
N LYS A 132 -2.40 8.30 -18.56
CA LYS A 132 -2.86 8.75 -19.88
C LYS A 132 -4.20 9.50 -19.87
N TYR A 133 -4.98 9.37 -18.80
CA TYR A 133 -6.27 10.04 -18.64
C TYR A 133 -6.19 11.40 -17.91
N PHE A 134 -5.00 11.82 -17.46
CA PHE A 134 -4.83 13.03 -16.66
C PHE A 134 -3.81 13.97 -17.30
N LYS A 135 -4.16 15.26 -17.40
CA LYS A 135 -3.29 16.30 -17.98
C LYS A 135 -2.47 17.02 -16.92
N SER A 136 -3.04 17.23 -15.74
CA SER A 136 -2.39 17.85 -14.58
C SER A 136 -2.73 17.05 -13.33
N VAL A 137 -1.76 16.92 -12.43
CA VAL A 137 -1.91 16.24 -11.15
C VAL A 137 -1.20 17.01 -10.06
N GLU A 138 -1.70 16.92 -8.83
CA GLU A 138 -1.04 17.45 -7.63
C GLU A 138 -0.78 16.33 -6.62
N CYS A 139 0.20 16.55 -5.74
CA CYS A 139 0.42 15.67 -4.61
C CYS A 139 -0.79 15.69 -3.68
N SER A 140 -1.17 14.52 -3.18
CA SER A 140 -2.28 14.39 -2.23
C SER A 140 -2.01 15.22 -0.96
N LYS A 141 -3.03 15.95 -0.53
CA LYS A 141 -3.08 16.65 0.76
C LYS A 141 -3.93 15.88 1.79
N ASN A 142 -4.39 14.68 1.43
CA ASN A 142 -5.19 13.85 2.30
C ASN A 142 -4.35 13.28 3.44
N ILE A 143 -5.00 13.09 4.58
CA ILE A 143 -4.45 12.36 5.72
C ILE A 143 -5.15 10.99 5.72
N PHE A 144 -4.35 9.93 5.65
CA PHE A 144 -4.84 8.55 5.63
C PHE A 144 -4.79 7.93 7.04
N PRO A 145 -5.82 7.18 7.46
CA PRO A 145 -7.02 6.81 6.69
C PRO A 145 -8.00 7.98 6.51
N THR A 146 -8.71 7.97 5.38
CA THR A 146 -9.77 8.91 5.00
C THR A 146 -11.15 8.40 5.43
N LYS A 147 -12.22 9.13 5.10
CA LYS A 147 -13.60 8.71 5.37
C LYS A 147 -14.07 7.48 4.57
N PHE A 148 -13.34 7.10 3.52
CA PHE A 148 -13.67 5.94 2.68
C PHE A 148 -13.03 4.65 3.20
N ASP A 149 -12.06 4.79 4.10
CA ASP A 149 -11.28 3.69 4.62
C ASP A 149 -11.96 3.09 5.86
N LYS A 150 -11.82 1.77 6.01
CA LYS A 150 -12.31 1.02 7.16
C LYS A 150 -11.27 0.00 7.59
N PRO A 151 -11.08 -0.21 8.90
CA PRO A 151 -10.16 -1.22 9.39
C PRO A 151 -10.61 -2.62 8.95
N ASN A 152 -9.70 -3.40 8.38
CA ASN A 152 -9.93 -4.80 7.99
C ASN A 152 -10.19 -5.69 9.22
N ASN A 153 -9.52 -5.40 10.35
CA ASN A 153 -9.86 -5.92 11.66
C ASN A 153 -10.63 -4.86 12.46
N PRO A 154 -11.95 -5.00 12.66
CA PRO A 154 -12.78 -4.00 13.33
C PRO A 154 -12.48 -3.86 14.83
N THR A 155 -11.77 -4.82 15.44
CA THR A 155 -11.41 -4.78 16.87
C THR A 155 -10.09 -4.06 17.13
N ARG A 156 -9.39 -3.62 16.08
CA ARG A 156 -8.09 -2.94 16.18
C ARG A 156 -8.17 -1.51 15.65
N ALA A 157 -7.30 -0.65 16.17
CA ALA A 157 -7.17 0.70 15.63
C ALA A 157 -6.72 0.64 14.16
N ASP A 158 -7.16 1.63 13.40
CA ASP A 158 -6.74 1.79 12.01
C ASP A 158 -5.32 2.37 11.90
N ILE A 159 -4.65 2.13 10.77
CA ILE A 159 -3.24 2.45 10.55
C ILE A 159 -3.10 3.83 9.93
N LYS A 160 -2.56 4.75 10.74
CA LYS A 160 -2.22 6.11 10.32
C LYS A 160 -0.94 6.14 9.48
N LEU A 161 -1.04 6.51 8.21
CA LEU A 161 0.10 6.59 7.28
C LEU A 161 0.76 7.97 7.30
N HIS A 162 1.07 8.50 8.49
CA HIS A 162 1.63 9.85 8.68
C HIS A 162 3.14 9.91 8.40
N PHE A 163 3.56 9.44 7.22
CA PHE A 163 4.95 9.44 6.79
C PHE A 163 5.07 9.54 5.27
N TRP A 164 6.24 9.97 4.79
CA TRP A 164 6.52 10.04 3.35
C TRP A 164 6.40 8.63 2.71
N PRO A 165 5.79 8.48 1.51
CA PRO A 165 5.27 9.52 0.63
C PRO A 165 3.78 9.84 0.83
N PHE A 166 3.10 9.19 1.77
CA PHE A 166 1.64 9.24 1.92
C PHE A 166 1.14 10.45 2.71
N TYR A 167 2.06 11.27 3.22
CA TYR A 167 1.76 12.35 4.14
C TYR A 167 2.38 13.66 3.69
N SER A 168 1.54 14.68 3.52
CA SER A 168 1.93 16.01 3.07
C SER A 168 2.79 16.80 4.06
N GLY A 169 2.96 16.29 5.29
CA GLY A 169 3.81 16.90 6.31
C GLY A 169 3.03 17.41 7.52
N ILE A 170 3.78 17.70 8.58
CA ILE A 170 3.20 18.09 9.87
C ILE A 170 2.50 19.44 9.80
N ILE A 171 3.04 20.42 9.09
CA ILE A 171 2.44 21.75 8.97
C ILE A 171 1.05 21.67 8.37
N GLN A 172 0.90 20.94 7.25
CA GLN A 172 -0.39 20.72 6.59
C GLN A 172 -1.38 20.00 7.51
N HIS A 173 -0.92 19.05 8.31
CA HIS A 173 -1.78 18.36 9.28
C HIS A 173 -2.23 19.28 10.42
N ILE A 174 -1.34 20.15 10.92
CA ILE A 174 -1.72 21.14 11.92
C ILE A 174 -2.83 22.05 11.36
N ILE A 175 -2.64 22.57 10.15
CA ILE A 175 -3.65 23.40 9.47
C ILE A 175 -4.97 22.62 9.33
N TYR A 176 -4.92 21.36 8.92
CA TYR A 176 -6.10 20.50 8.82
C TYR A 176 -6.83 20.33 10.17
N ILE A 177 -6.09 20.06 11.25
CA ILE A 177 -6.67 19.91 12.60
C ILE A 177 -7.34 21.22 13.03
N MET A 178 -6.66 22.36 12.85
CA MET A 178 -7.17 23.67 13.26
C MET A 178 -8.44 24.04 12.49
N ASN A 179 -8.46 23.82 11.17
CA ASN A 179 -9.62 24.09 10.33
C ASN A 179 -10.83 23.21 10.69
N ARG A 180 -10.58 21.98 11.16
CA ARG A 180 -11.65 21.02 11.47
C ARG A 180 -12.24 21.22 12.88
N ASN A 181 -11.38 21.47 13.87
CA ASN A 181 -11.75 21.40 15.28
C ASN A 181 -11.66 22.76 16.02
N GLY A 182 -11.21 23.83 15.35
CA GLY A 182 -10.89 25.10 16.00
C GLY A 182 -9.68 24.99 16.94
N TRP A 183 -9.32 26.09 17.62
CA TRP A 183 -8.12 26.16 18.46
C TRP A 183 -8.22 25.29 19.73
N GLU A 184 -9.35 25.36 20.44
CA GLU A 184 -9.57 24.63 21.69
C GLU A 184 -9.60 23.10 21.49
N GLY A 185 -10.29 22.63 20.45
CA GLY A 185 -10.35 21.21 20.10
C GLY A 185 -9.10 20.71 19.37
N GLY A 186 -8.46 21.59 18.59
CA GLY A 186 -7.27 21.27 17.81
C GLY A 186 -6.01 21.06 18.66
N TRP A 187 -5.85 21.80 19.77
CA TRP A 187 -4.65 21.73 20.60
C TRP A 187 -4.43 20.34 21.21
N ARG A 188 -5.50 19.65 21.64
CA ARG A 188 -5.40 18.29 22.19
C ARG A 188 -4.93 17.28 21.13
N GLU A 189 -5.45 17.38 19.91
CA GLU A 189 -5.03 16.51 18.81
C GLU A 189 -3.60 16.84 18.34
N LEU A 190 -3.19 18.11 18.40
CA LEU A 190 -1.82 18.54 18.12
C LEU A 190 -0.82 17.90 19.10
N VAL A 191 -1.10 17.96 20.40
CA VAL A 191 -0.25 17.34 21.43
C VAL A 191 -0.15 15.84 21.20
N LYS A 192 -1.27 15.16 20.91
CA LYS A 192 -1.27 13.72 20.56
C LYS A 192 -0.44 13.43 19.32
N LEU A 193 -0.50 14.26 18.28
CA LEU A 193 0.28 14.11 17.05
C LEU A 193 1.78 14.21 17.34
N ILE A 194 2.21 15.24 18.06
CA ILE A 194 3.62 15.45 18.43
C ILE A 194 4.11 14.28 19.28
N TYR A 195 3.34 13.85 20.28
CA TYR A 195 3.66 12.70 21.11
C TYR A 195 3.85 11.43 20.27
N LYS A 196 2.94 11.13 19.35
CA LYS A 196 3.05 9.95 18.46
C LYS A 196 4.28 10.01 17.55
N CYS A 197 4.62 11.19 17.05
CA CYS A 197 5.85 11.39 16.27
C CYS A 197 7.10 11.09 17.10
N PHE A 198 7.16 11.59 18.34
CA PHE A 198 8.25 11.30 19.27
C PHE A 198 8.32 9.81 19.63
N GLU A 199 7.19 9.23 20.03
CA GLU A 199 7.07 7.82 20.40
C GLU A 199 7.54 6.89 19.28
N THR A 200 7.18 7.19 18.02
CA THR A 200 7.59 6.39 16.86
C THR A 200 9.12 6.44 16.66
N LYS A 201 9.73 7.63 16.76
CA LYS A 201 11.19 7.80 16.66
C LYS A 201 11.92 7.10 17.81
N TRP A 202 11.41 7.24 19.03
CA TRP A 202 11.95 6.58 20.22
C TRP A 202 11.91 5.05 20.08
N LYS A 203 10.76 4.49 19.68
CA LYS A 203 10.63 3.04 19.41
C LYS A 203 11.60 2.57 18.32
N ALA A 204 11.75 3.34 17.25
CA ALA A 204 12.72 3.03 16.18
C ALA A 204 14.16 3.01 16.70
N MET A 205 14.53 3.93 17.61
CA MET A 205 15.84 3.94 18.26
C MET A 205 16.06 2.69 19.12
N LEU A 206 15.08 2.32 19.95
CA LEU A 206 15.15 1.12 20.77
C LEU A 206 15.30 -0.16 19.94
N ILE A 207 14.65 -0.22 18.77
CA ILE A 207 14.80 -1.34 17.82
C ILE A 207 16.24 -1.41 17.30
N LYS A 208 16.84 -0.28 16.92
CA LYS A 208 18.26 -0.25 16.48
C LYS A 208 19.21 -0.73 17.58
N MET A 209 18.90 -0.42 18.84
CA MET A 209 19.64 -0.88 20.02
C MET A 209 19.31 -2.33 20.43
N LYS A 210 18.45 -3.03 19.69
CA LYS A 210 17.95 -4.38 20.01
C LYS A 210 17.21 -4.48 21.36
N LEU A 211 16.73 -3.36 21.89
CA LEU A 211 15.97 -3.26 23.15
C LEU A 211 14.46 -3.44 22.94
N ARG A 212 13.99 -3.47 21.69
CA ARG A 212 12.57 -3.62 21.33
C ARG A 212 12.42 -4.46 20.08
N ARG A 213 11.32 -5.23 20.00
CA ARG A 213 10.95 -5.99 18.79
C ARG A 213 10.66 -5.03 17.62
N PRO A 214 11.08 -5.38 16.39
CA PRO A 214 10.84 -4.57 15.20
C PRO A 214 9.43 -4.70 14.61
N THR A 215 8.58 -5.55 15.20
CA THR A 215 7.19 -5.79 14.79
C THR A 215 6.22 -5.38 15.88
N SER A 216 5.02 -4.96 15.49
CA SER A 216 3.92 -4.62 16.40
C SER A 216 2.58 -4.65 15.65
N TYR A 217 1.47 -4.73 16.36
CA TYR A 217 0.14 -4.48 15.78
C TYR A 217 -0.27 -3.01 15.97
N SER A 218 -1.38 -2.62 15.35
CA SER A 218 -1.99 -1.29 15.50
C SER A 218 -2.61 -1.07 16.87
#